data_AF-G0MF65-F1
#
_entry.id   AF-G0MF65-F1
#
_cell.length_a   1.000
_cell.length_b   1.000
_cell.length_c   1.000
_cell.angle_alpha   90.00
_cell.angle_beta   90.00
_cell.angle_gamma   90.00
#
_symmetry.space_group_name_H-M   'P 1'
#
loop_
_entity.id
_entity.type
_entity.pdbx_description
1 polymer ?
#
loop_
_entity_poly.entity_id
_entity_poly.type
_entity_poly.pdbx_seq_one_letter_code
_entity_poly.pdbx_strand_id
1 'polypeptide(L)'
;MSKKLRVIMDGITYNCRYTEKSNARVLFTGCNGYEKNFKFIYYLLDLFRTHMKRIQVILNEIKNIPRFLSEPFTHQIEDSILSSGGVSTAKINKFFENLKLNQPLSLAGIFSPTKRKIELNDILLNSNDLNLKNIMGITGETLLNFNGSHLYLSVCSPGLGTDDLITFIRKWLNGNDTKLCEVIIHFDQGFECDQQKIVSEFDTKQWDPTERARDYIIKGRLYYQKLPDGTRRDYAIKATGHDIERRDGLLATIRFSDCRRWFGFLVWHNRWPGPPQYR
;
A
#
# COMPACT_ATOMS: atom_id res chain seq x y z
N MET A 1 -22.13 7.70 -10.26
CA MET A 1 -22.51 9.13 -10.22
C MET A 1 -22.60 9.55 -8.75
N SER A 2 -21.95 10.65 -8.32
CA SER A 2 -22.03 11.07 -6.91
C SER A 2 -23.29 11.91 -6.66
N LYS A 3 -24.14 11.51 -5.72
CA LYS A 3 -25.33 12.26 -5.30
C LYS A 3 -24.96 13.21 -4.16
N LYS A 4 -25.53 14.42 -4.15
CA LYS A 4 -25.39 15.35 -3.02
C LYS A 4 -26.45 15.03 -1.98
N LEU A 5 -26.07 15.01 -0.71
CA LEU A 5 -26.97 14.84 0.44
C LEU A 5 -26.81 16.02 1.37
N ARG A 6 -27.93 16.52 1.88
CA ARG A 6 -27.97 17.49 2.95
C ARG A 6 -28.52 16.79 4.18
N VAL A 7 -27.71 16.70 5.22
CA VAL A 7 -28.11 16.09 6.50
C VAL A 7 -28.21 17.21 7.53
N ILE A 8 -29.30 17.26 8.29
CA ILE A 8 -29.47 18.23 9.36
C ILE A 8 -29.46 17.46 10.69
N MET A 9 -28.55 17.82 11.58
CA MET A 9 -28.43 17.21 12.91
C MET A 9 -28.15 18.33 13.91
N ASP A 10 -28.99 18.42 14.96
CA ASP A 10 -28.95 19.47 15.99
C ASP A 10 -28.88 20.89 15.42
N GLY A 11 -29.66 21.16 14.38
CA GLY A 11 -29.69 22.46 13.69
C GLY A 11 -28.47 22.76 12.81
N ILE A 12 -27.47 21.87 12.76
CA ILE A 12 -26.30 22.01 11.89
C ILE A 12 -26.57 21.30 10.56
N THR A 13 -26.35 22.02 9.46
CA THR A 13 -26.45 21.46 8.10
C THR A 13 -25.10 20.90 7.65
N TYR A 14 -25.06 19.60 7.38
CA TYR A 14 -23.92 18.87 6.85
C TYR A 14 -24.11 18.63 5.35
N ASN A 15 -23.11 19.05 4.57
CA ASN A 15 -23.06 18.82 3.13
C ASN A 15 -22.26 17.54 2.85
N CYS A 16 -22.98 16.47 2.52
CA CYS A 16 -22.41 15.17 2.22
C CYS A 16 -22.47 14.89 0.71
N ARG A 17 -21.59 14.02 0.24
CA ARG A 17 -21.74 13.37 -1.05
C ARG A 17 -21.80 11.87 -0.82
N TYR A 18 -22.68 11.22 -1.54
CA TYR A 18 -22.80 9.78 -1.51
C TYR A 18 -22.49 9.23 -2.88
N THR A 19 -21.76 8.12 -2.92
CA THR A 19 -21.58 7.37 -4.14
C THR A 19 -21.86 5.89 -3.89
N GLU A 20 -22.79 5.36 -4.66
CA GLU A 20 -22.87 3.93 -4.94
C GLU A 20 -21.80 3.64 -5.99
N LYS A 21 -20.70 3.04 -5.55
CA LYS A 21 -19.90 2.21 -6.45
C LYS A 21 -20.41 0.79 -6.27
N SER A 22 -20.41 0.02 -7.35
CA SER A 22 -20.80 -1.39 -7.44
C SER A 22 -20.40 -2.26 -6.24
N ASN A 23 -19.27 -1.95 -5.57
CA ASN A 23 -18.72 -2.76 -4.48
C ASN A 23 -18.58 -2.00 -3.15
N ALA A 24 -19.07 -0.76 -3.05
CA ALA A 24 -19.06 -0.01 -1.79
C ALA A 24 -20.07 1.14 -1.79
N ARG A 25 -20.84 1.23 -0.70
CA ARG A 25 -21.59 2.43 -0.33
C ARG A 25 -20.66 3.37 0.41
N VAL A 26 -20.16 4.40 -0.27
CA VAL A 26 -19.22 5.36 0.31
C VAL A 26 -19.93 6.68 0.58
N LEU A 27 -19.94 7.09 1.84
CA LEU A 27 -20.33 8.43 2.25
C LEU A 27 -19.09 9.30 2.37
N PHE A 28 -19.05 10.37 1.58
CA PHE A 28 -18.04 11.42 1.66
C PHE A 28 -18.61 12.58 2.48
N THR A 29 -17.93 12.93 3.56
CA THR A 29 -18.18 14.16 4.31
C THR A 29 -17.19 15.21 3.83
N GLY A 30 -17.67 16.35 3.29
CA GLY A 30 -16.78 17.41 2.82
C GLY A 30 -16.03 18.08 3.99
N CYS A 31 -14.71 18.24 3.85
CA CYS A 31 -13.81 18.60 4.97
C CYS A 31 -13.49 20.10 5.14
N ASN A 32 -14.26 21.02 4.54
CA ASN A 32 -14.08 22.44 4.87
C ASN A 32 -14.54 22.69 6.30
N GLY A 33 -13.57 22.88 7.21
CA GLY A 33 -13.83 22.95 8.65
C GLY A 33 -14.14 21.58 9.26
N TYR A 34 -13.26 20.59 9.03
CA TYR A 34 -13.40 19.19 9.48
C TYR A 34 -13.84 19.05 10.95
N GLU A 35 -13.46 19.99 11.82
CA GLU A 35 -13.83 20.01 13.24
C GLU A 35 -15.35 20.02 13.45
N LYS A 36 -16.09 20.73 12.59
CA LYS A 36 -17.56 20.76 12.62
C LYS A 36 -18.16 19.39 12.30
N ASN A 37 -17.43 18.55 11.56
CA ASN A 37 -17.87 17.23 11.14
C ASN A 37 -17.60 16.13 12.18
N PHE A 38 -16.78 16.36 13.21
CA PHE A 38 -16.50 15.34 14.21
C PHE A 38 -17.76 14.83 14.89
N LYS A 39 -18.68 15.74 15.26
CA LYS A 39 -19.97 15.36 15.83
C LYS A 39 -20.77 14.44 14.90
N PHE A 40 -20.76 14.73 13.61
CA PHE A 40 -21.45 13.91 12.61
C PHE A 40 -20.77 12.56 12.42
N ILE A 41 -19.42 12.49 12.44
CA ILE A 41 -18.69 11.23 12.41
C ILE A 41 -19.07 10.38 13.62
N TYR A 42 -19.05 10.94 14.85
CA TYR A 42 -19.45 10.20 16.04
C TYR A 42 -20.88 9.69 15.98
N TYR A 43 -21.82 10.52 15.51
CA TYR A 43 -23.20 10.11 15.30
C TYR A 43 -23.29 8.90 14.36
N LEU A 44 -22.57 8.90 13.23
CA LEU A 44 -22.58 7.77 12.31
C LEU A 44 -21.96 6.50 12.93
N LEU A 45 -20.84 6.64 13.63
CA LEU A 45 -20.18 5.52 14.29
C LEU A 45 -21.08 4.89 15.36
N ASP A 46 -21.78 5.71 16.15
CA ASP A 46 -22.75 5.27 17.15
C ASP A 46 -23.99 4.61 16.51
N LEU A 47 -24.60 5.28 15.52
CA LEU A 47 -25.77 4.79 14.81
C LEU A 47 -25.56 3.41 14.19
N PHE A 48 -24.39 3.17 13.60
CA PHE A 48 -24.04 1.90 12.98
C PHE A 48 -23.31 0.94 13.93
N ARG A 49 -23.09 1.33 15.20
CA ARG A 49 -22.36 0.55 16.20
C ARG A 49 -21.03 0.02 15.66
N THR A 50 -20.25 0.89 15.03
CA THR A 50 -19.01 0.56 14.33
C THR A 50 -17.90 1.54 14.68
N HIS A 51 -16.65 1.17 14.41
CA HIS A 51 -15.51 2.08 14.43
C HIS A 51 -15.14 2.59 13.02
N MET A 52 -14.29 3.62 13.00
CA MET A 52 -13.72 4.13 11.76
C MET A 52 -12.64 3.17 11.27
N LYS A 53 -12.90 2.45 10.17
CA LYS A 53 -11.91 1.53 9.59
C LYS A 53 -10.83 2.21 8.76
N ARG A 54 -11.19 3.27 8.02
CA ARG A 54 -10.31 3.91 7.05
C ARG A 54 -10.43 5.42 7.10
N ILE A 55 -9.29 6.10 7.05
CA ILE A 55 -9.22 7.52 6.73
C ILE A 55 -8.51 7.74 5.39
N GLN A 56 -9.09 8.62 4.58
CA GLN A 56 -8.43 9.16 3.39
C GLN A 56 -8.31 10.67 3.57
N VAL A 57 -7.08 11.15 3.57
CA VAL A 57 -6.75 12.51 3.99
C VAL A 57 -6.04 13.25 2.86
N ILE A 58 -6.58 14.42 2.52
CA ILE A 58 -5.86 15.43 1.74
C ILE A 58 -5.09 16.28 2.74
N LEU A 59 -3.81 15.97 2.97
CA LEU A 59 -3.04 16.58 4.07
C LEU A 59 -3.01 18.10 4.00
N ASN A 60 -3.00 18.71 2.80
CA ASN A 60 -3.01 20.16 2.65
C ASN A 60 -4.25 20.84 3.26
N GLU A 61 -5.39 20.13 3.34
CA GLU A 61 -6.63 20.64 3.93
C GLU A 61 -6.64 20.59 5.47
N ILE A 62 -5.72 19.83 6.08
CA ILE A 62 -5.59 19.77 7.54
C ILE A 62 -4.68 20.89 8.02
N LYS A 63 -5.26 21.88 8.68
CA LYS A 63 -4.53 23.00 9.30
C LYS A 63 -3.79 22.56 10.57
N ASN A 64 -4.46 21.80 11.44
CA ASN A 64 -3.90 21.34 12.71
C ASN A 64 -3.93 19.80 12.80
N ILE A 65 -2.84 19.17 12.35
CA ILE A 65 -2.67 17.71 12.35
C ILE A 65 -2.80 17.11 13.76
N PRO A 66 -2.09 17.62 14.79
CA PRO A 66 -2.22 17.09 16.15
C PRO A 66 -3.66 17.12 16.66
N ARG A 67 -4.39 18.22 16.43
CA ARG A 67 -5.81 18.32 16.84
C ARG A 67 -6.69 17.33 16.09
N PHE A 68 -6.45 17.11 14.80
CA PHE A 68 -7.22 16.12 14.03
C PHE A 68 -6.98 14.69 14.54
N LEU A 69 -5.73 14.34 14.80
CA LEU A 69 -5.32 13.00 15.27
C LEU A 69 -5.52 12.77 16.77
N SER A 70 -5.93 13.80 17.52
CA SER A 70 -6.33 13.66 18.92
C SER A 70 -7.73 13.06 19.07
N GLU A 71 -8.51 12.96 17.99
CA GLU A 71 -9.85 12.40 18.03
C GLU A 71 -9.83 10.86 18.20
N PRO A 72 -10.55 10.30 19.19
CA PRO A 72 -10.62 8.85 19.44
C PRO A 72 -10.89 7.96 18.23
N PHE A 73 -11.73 8.40 17.29
CA PHE A 73 -12.03 7.59 16.09
C PHE A 73 -10.79 7.33 15.23
N THR A 74 -9.74 8.15 15.33
CA THR A 74 -8.49 7.96 14.58
C THR A 74 -7.60 6.87 15.15
N HIS A 75 -7.83 6.42 16.39
CA HIS A 75 -6.95 5.46 17.07
C HIS A 75 -7.24 3.99 16.72
N GLN A 76 -8.39 3.73 16.12
CA GLN A 76 -8.85 2.38 15.76
C GLN A 76 -8.85 2.14 14.24
N ILE A 77 -8.27 3.07 13.47
CA ILE A 77 -8.20 2.91 12.02
C ILE A 77 -7.34 1.71 11.65
N GLU A 78 -7.73 1.02 10.59
CA GLU A 78 -6.99 -0.07 9.97
C GLU A 78 -6.24 0.45 8.74
N ASP A 79 -6.83 1.41 8.02
CA ASP A 79 -6.30 1.93 6.77
C ASP A 79 -6.09 3.45 6.82
N SER A 80 -4.91 3.90 6.40
CA SER A 80 -4.56 5.32 6.25
C SER A 80 -4.10 5.60 4.83
N ILE A 81 -4.79 6.51 4.14
CA ILE A 81 -4.44 6.91 2.77
C ILE A 81 -4.24 8.42 2.71
N LEU A 82 -3.04 8.84 2.35
CA LEU A 82 -2.68 10.24 2.11
C LEU A 82 -2.66 10.52 0.60
N SER A 83 -3.42 11.52 0.15
CA SER A 83 -3.51 11.87 -1.28
C SER A 83 -3.55 13.38 -1.48
N SER A 84 -2.68 13.93 -2.36
CA SER A 84 -2.66 15.37 -2.65
C SER A 84 -1.73 15.74 -3.81
N GLY A 85 -1.97 16.90 -4.41
CA GLY A 85 -1.05 17.54 -5.37
C GLY A 85 0.14 18.19 -4.66
N GLY A 86 1.09 17.39 -4.20
CA GLY A 86 2.32 17.86 -3.56
C GLY A 86 2.15 18.23 -2.08
N VAL A 87 2.86 17.53 -1.20
CA VAL A 87 2.90 17.79 0.25
C VAL A 87 4.35 17.78 0.71
N SER A 88 4.68 18.63 1.68
CA SER A 88 6.02 18.62 2.27
C SER A 88 6.24 17.34 3.10
N THR A 89 7.43 16.77 3.03
CA THR A 89 7.79 15.60 3.84
C THR A 89 7.59 15.85 5.33
N ALA A 90 7.90 17.06 5.81
CA ALA A 90 7.64 17.48 7.19
C ALA A 90 6.16 17.34 7.59
N LYS A 91 5.21 17.60 6.69
CA LYS A 91 3.77 17.45 6.99
C LYS A 91 3.34 15.98 7.04
N ILE A 92 3.97 15.13 6.22
CA ILE A 92 3.76 13.67 6.26
C ILE A 92 4.33 13.08 7.54
N ASN A 93 5.57 13.42 7.88
CA ASN A 93 6.22 12.99 9.11
C ASN A 93 5.40 13.43 10.33
N LYS A 94 5.02 14.71 10.39
CA LYS A 94 4.15 15.23 11.45
C LYS A 94 2.82 14.46 11.57
N PHE A 95 2.25 14.00 10.45
CA PHE A 95 1.04 13.17 10.49
C PHE A 95 1.32 11.84 11.19
N PHE A 96 2.33 11.08 10.74
CA PHE A 96 2.60 9.76 11.32
C PHE A 96 3.22 9.82 12.72
N GLU A 97 3.94 10.88 13.08
CA GLU A 97 4.44 11.12 14.45
C GLU A 97 3.30 11.36 15.44
N ASN A 98 2.19 11.96 14.99
CA ASN A 98 1.03 12.25 15.84
C ASN A 98 -0.06 11.17 15.75
N LEU A 99 0.10 10.20 14.83
CA LEU A 99 -0.88 9.14 14.63
C LEU A 99 -0.71 8.10 15.74
N LYS A 100 -1.64 8.09 16.68
CA LYS A 100 -1.73 7.07 17.72
C LYS A 100 -2.64 5.96 17.24
N LEU A 101 -2.17 4.73 17.25
CA LEU A 101 -2.94 3.57 16.81
C LEU A 101 -2.95 2.51 17.92
N ASN A 102 -4.08 1.84 18.07
CA ASN A 102 -4.22 0.70 18.97
C ASN A 102 -3.73 -0.61 18.34
N GLN A 103 -3.45 -0.60 17.03
CA GLN A 103 -3.05 -1.75 16.24
C GLN A 103 -2.23 -1.30 15.02
N PRO A 104 -1.36 -2.15 14.44
CA PRO A 104 -0.67 -1.84 13.20
C PRO A 104 -1.65 -1.55 12.06
N LEU A 105 -1.25 -0.67 11.13
CA LEU A 105 -2.05 -0.43 9.94
C LEU A 105 -2.11 -1.68 9.08
N SER A 106 -3.31 -2.03 8.69
CA SER A 106 -3.57 -2.96 7.61
C SER A 106 -3.12 -2.41 6.27
N LEU A 107 -3.29 -1.10 6.03
CA LEU A 107 -2.88 -0.42 4.82
C LEU A 107 -2.37 0.98 5.15
N ALA A 108 -1.15 1.28 4.69
CA ALA A 108 -0.60 2.62 4.65
C ALA A 108 -0.35 3.03 3.19
N GLY A 109 -1.04 4.06 2.72
CA GLY A 109 -0.90 4.58 1.36
C GLY A 109 -0.44 6.04 1.37
N ILE A 110 0.63 6.35 0.65
CA ILE A 110 1.08 7.73 0.40
C ILE A 110 1.14 7.95 -1.11
N PHE A 111 0.14 8.66 -1.63
CA PHE A 111 -0.03 8.97 -3.06
C PHE A 111 0.13 10.47 -3.29
N SER A 112 1.26 11.02 -2.87
CA SER A 112 1.52 12.44 -2.98
C SER A 112 2.98 12.66 -3.35
N PRO A 113 3.27 13.37 -4.48
CA PRO A 113 4.63 13.73 -4.83
C PRO A 113 5.35 14.43 -3.67
N THR A 114 6.53 13.94 -3.29
CA THR A 114 7.42 14.61 -2.33
C THR A 114 8.57 15.29 -3.06
N LYS A 115 9.05 16.42 -2.53
CA LYS A 115 10.24 17.14 -3.07
C LYS A 115 11.55 16.79 -2.34
N ARG A 116 11.46 16.03 -1.25
CA ARG A 116 12.56 15.65 -0.37
C ARG A 116 12.40 14.19 0.02
N LYS A 117 13.48 13.58 0.52
CA LYS A 117 13.45 12.24 1.12
C LYS A 117 12.41 12.20 2.24
N ILE A 118 11.56 11.17 2.21
CA ILE A 118 10.73 10.81 3.36
C ILE A 118 11.51 9.88 4.27
N GLU A 119 11.32 10.03 5.58
CA GLU A 119 11.78 9.06 6.56
C GLU A 119 10.56 8.22 6.94
N LEU A 120 10.62 6.93 6.65
CA LEU A 120 9.54 6.01 6.98
C LEU A 120 9.70 5.58 8.43
N ASN A 121 8.72 5.91 9.27
CA ASN A 121 8.72 5.52 10.67
C ASN A 121 8.17 4.10 10.87
N ASP A 122 8.20 3.63 12.11
CA ASP A 122 7.76 2.27 12.47
C ASP A 122 6.29 1.99 12.12
N ILE A 123 5.41 2.99 12.16
CA ILE A 123 3.99 2.82 11.78
C ILE A 123 3.89 2.42 10.30
N LEU A 124 4.69 3.06 9.45
CA LEU A 124 4.73 2.77 8.01
C LEU A 124 5.42 1.43 7.75
N LEU A 125 6.58 1.20 8.34
CA LEU A 125 7.40 0.00 8.11
C LEU A 125 6.76 -1.29 8.65
N ASN A 126 5.93 -1.20 9.69
CA ASN A 126 5.17 -2.32 10.25
C ASN A 126 3.73 -2.41 9.72
N SER A 127 3.35 -1.59 8.73
CA SER A 127 2.05 -1.76 8.08
C SER A 127 2.03 -3.04 7.23
N ASN A 128 0.89 -3.74 7.20
CA ASN A 128 0.79 -4.99 6.43
C ASN A 128 0.92 -4.74 4.92
N ASP A 129 0.28 -3.67 4.43
CA ASP A 129 0.35 -3.23 3.05
C ASP A 129 0.89 -1.79 3.01
N LEU A 130 2.11 -1.60 2.50
CA LEU A 130 2.71 -0.28 2.31
C LEU A 130 2.72 0.10 0.83
N ASN A 131 2.03 1.18 0.49
CA ASN A 131 1.89 1.68 -0.88
C ASN A 131 2.44 3.11 -0.99
N LEU A 132 3.58 3.28 -1.64
CA LEU A 132 4.24 4.55 -1.82
C LEU A 132 4.28 4.89 -3.31
N LYS A 133 3.70 6.04 -3.68
CA LYS A 133 3.66 6.51 -5.06
C LYS A 133 4.16 7.94 -5.20
N ASN A 134 5.05 8.16 -6.16
CA ASN A 134 5.71 9.44 -6.42
C ASN A 134 6.54 9.93 -5.21
N ILE A 135 7.14 9.01 -4.46
CA ILE A 135 7.87 9.34 -3.24
C ILE A 135 9.37 9.35 -3.52
N MET A 136 10.03 10.44 -3.13
CA MET A 136 11.49 10.54 -3.18
C MET A 136 12.16 9.89 -1.98
N GLY A 137 13.35 9.33 -2.20
CA GLY A 137 14.26 8.90 -1.14
C GLY A 137 13.92 7.57 -0.49
N ILE A 138 13.24 6.70 -1.23
CA ILE A 138 13.14 5.28 -0.90
C ILE A 138 14.52 4.64 -1.15
N THR A 139 15.05 3.95 -0.16
CA THR A 139 16.40 3.35 -0.16
C THR A 139 16.36 1.85 0.07
N GLY A 140 17.50 1.16 -0.08
CA GLY A 140 17.62 -0.24 0.36
C GLY A 140 17.23 -0.46 1.82
N GLU A 141 17.52 0.50 2.70
CA GLU A 141 17.09 0.47 4.10
C GLU A 141 15.55 0.36 4.24
N THR A 142 14.78 1.00 3.36
CA THR A 142 13.31 0.83 3.33
C THR A 142 12.93 -0.63 3.06
N LEU A 143 13.60 -1.30 2.12
CA LEU A 143 13.36 -2.71 1.82
C LEU A 143 13.77 -3.61 2.98
N LEU A 144 14.90 -3.30 3.62
CA LEU A 144 15.45 -4.11 4.71
C LEU A 144 14.67 -3.95 6.01
N ASN A 145 14.06 -2.79 6.27
CA ASN A 145 13.34 -2.53 7.52
C ASN A 145 11.83 -2.76 7.41
N PHE A 146 11.28 -2.95 6.20
CA PHE A 146 9.88 -3.31 6.03
C PHE A 146 9.58 -4.67 6.67
N ASN A 147 8.49 -4.73 7.45
CA ASN A 147 8.07 -5.90 8.23
C ASN A 147 6.60 -6.27 7.97
N GLY A 148 6.07 -5.85 6.83
CA GLY A 148 4.73 -6.19 6.36
C GLY A 148 4.72 -7.33 5.33
N SER A 149 3.54 -7.60 4.78
CA SER A 149 3.34 -8.67 3.81
C SER A 149 3.46 -8.17 2.36
N HIS A 150 3.08 -6.92 2.10
CA HIS A 150 2.98 -6.39 0.74
C HIS A 150 3.59 -4.98 0.64
N LEU A 151 4.65 -4.84 -0.15
CA LEU A 151 5.32 -3.56 -0.38
C LEU A 151 5.18 -3.14 -1.85
N TYR A 152 4.59 -1.97 -2.09
CA TYR A 152 4.41 -1.41 -3.42
C TYR A 152 5.04 -0.03 -3.52
N LEU A 153 6.03 0.09 -4.40
CA LEU A 153 6.77 1.31 -4.66
C LEU A 153 6.54 1.70 -6.11
N SER A 154 6.00 2.88 -6.37
CA SER A 154 5.66 3.32 -7.74
C SER A 154 6.18 4.71 -8.04
N VAL A 155 6.95 4.84 -9.14
CA VAL A 155 7.51 6.12 -9.60
C VAL A 155 8.35 6.76 -8.48
N CYS A 156 9.21 5.96 -7.87
CA CYS A 156 10.13 6.42 -6.84
C CYS A 156 11.41 6.94 -7.51
N SER A 157 11.82 8.16 -7.13
CA SER A 157 13.03 8.82 -7.64
C SER A 157 14.29 8.20 -7.01
N PRO A 158 15.51 8.49 -7.53
CA PRO A 158 16.66 7.63 -7.31
C PRO A 158 17.04 7.49 -5.83
N GLY A 159 17.36 6.27 -5.45
CA GLY A 159 17.70 5.88 -4.08
C GLY A 159 17.79 4.35 -3.88
N LEU A 160 17.25 3.58 -4.82
CA LEU A 160 17.16 2.12 -4.74
C LEU A 160 17.86 1.50 -5.95
N GLY A 161 19.01 0.86 -5.71
CA GLY A 161 19.92 0.30 -6.70
C GLY A 161 19.83 -1.22 -6.87
N THR A 162 20.56 -1.74 -7.85
CA THR A 162 20.74 -3.19 -8.04
C THR A 162 21.25 -3.88 -6.77
N ASP A 163 22.24 -3.26 -6.10
CA ASP A 163 22.86 -3.84 -4.90
C ASP A 163 21.92 -3.85 -3.69
N ASP A 164 21.00 -2.88 -3.60
CA ASP A 164 19.95 -2.86 -2.58
C ASP A 164 18.99 -4.05 -2.76
N LEU A 165 18.63 -4.37 -4.00
CA LEU A 165 17.77 -5.51 -4.32
C LEU A 165 18.46 -6.84 -4.04
N ILE A 166 19.74 -6.97 -4.40
CA ILE A 166 20.55 -8.15 -4.07
C ILE A 166 20.61 -8.34 -2.55
N THR A 167 20.88 -7.25 -1.82
CA THR A 167 20.96 -7.28 -0.34
C THR A 167 19.62 -7.68 0.27
N PHE A 168 18.52 -7.13 -0.24
CA PHE A 168 17.16 -7.49 0.18
C PHE A 168 16.84 -8.97 -0.06
N ILE A 169 17.08 -9.49 -1.28
CA ILE A 169 16.83 -10.89 -1.61
C ILE A 169 17.69 -11.82 -0.73
N ARG A 170 18.97 -11.47 -0.54
CA ARG A 170 19.88 -12.22 0.33
C ARG A 170 19.43 -12.22 1.79
N LYS A 171 18.90 -11.10 2.29
CA LYS A 171 18.30 -11.03 3.64
C LYS A 171 17.10 -11.97 3.74
N TRP A 172 16.20 -11.97 2.76
CA TRP A 172 15.02 -12.85 2.78
C TRP A 172 15.41 -14.33 2.71
N LEU A 173 16.37 -14.67 1.85
CA LEU A 173 16.84 -16.04 1.63
C LEU A 173 17.56 -16.61 2.86
N ASN A 174 18.28 -15.79 3.61
CA ASN A 174 18.99 -16.20 4.82
C ASN A 174 18.19 -15.97 6.11
N GLY A 175 17.04 -15.29 6.01
CA GLY A 175 16.20 -14.92 7.13
C GLY A 175 15.09 -15.94 7.41
N ASN A 176 14.14 -15.53 8.25
CA ASN A 176 12.99 -16.31 8.69
C ASN A 176 11.66 -15.57 8.44
N ASP A 177 11.65 -14.57 7.56
CA ASP A 177 10.43 -13.85 7.22
C ASP A 177 9.49 -14.76 6.42
N THR A 178 8.44 -15.21 7.08
CA THR A 178 7.36 -16.02 6.50
C THR A 178 6.09 -15.20 6.23
N LYS A 179 6.11 -13.88 6.46
CA LYS A 179 4.95 -13.00 6.25
C LYS A 179 4.98 -12.38 4.87
N LEU A 180 6.17 -12.01 4.40
CA LEU A 180 6.35 -11.36 3.11
C LEU A 180 5.70 -12.20 2.00
N CYS A 181 4.77 -11.59 1.28
CA CYS A 181 4.10 -12.16 0.12
C CYS A 181 4.62 -11.53 -1.17
N GLU A 182 4.75 -10.20 -1.23
CA GLU A 182 5.28 -9.54 -2.43
C GLU A 182 5.97 -8.21 -2.16
N VAL A 183 7.00 -7.94 -2.97
CA VAL A 183 7.55 -6.60 -3.19
C VAL A 183 7.43 -6.27 -4.67
N ILE A 184 6.77 -5.16 -4.98
CA ILE A 184 6.62 -4.66 -6.34
C ILE A 184 7.16 -3.25 -6.43
N ILE A 185 8.06 -3.03 -7.38
CA ILE A 185 8.73 -1.75 -7.59
C ILE A 185 8.56 -1.34 -9.05
N HIS A 186 7.99 -0.17 -9.29
CA HIS A 186 8.02 0.50 -10.58
C HIS A 186 9.02 1.64 -10.53
N PHE A 187 10.09 1.52 -11.31
CA PHE A 187 11.13 2.52 -11.43
C PHE A 187 10.67 3.70 -12.29
N ASP A 188 11.18 4.90 -11.98
CA ASP A 188 10.95 6.08 -12.80
C ASP A 188 11.70 5.98 -14.15
N GLN A 189 11.29 6.80 -15.12
CA GLN A 189 11.93 6.82 -16.43
C GLN A 189 13.41 7.21 -16.32
N GLY A 190 14.29 6.42 -16.95
CA GLY A 190 15.73 6.63 -16.92
C GLY A 190 16.46 5.87 -15.81
N PHE A 191 15.74 5.14 -14.96
CA PHE A 191 16.35 4.20 -14.03
C PHE A 191 16.20 2.76 -14.54
N GLU A 192 17.34 2.08 -14.72
CA GLU A 192 17.39 0.68 -15.09
C GLU A 192 18.14 -0.11 -14.03
N CYS A 193 17.54 -1.22 -13.62
CA CYS A 193 18.19 -2.18 -12.75
C CYS A 193 18.96 -3.21 -13.58
N ASP A 194 20.16 -3.58 -13.13
CA ASP A 194 20.95 -4.63 -13.76
C ASP A 194 20.40 -6.01 -13.38
N GLN A 195 19.49 -6.49 -14.22
CA GLN A 195 18.80 -7.77 -14.04
C GLN A 195 19.75 -8.95 -14.10
N GLN A 196 20.76 -8.89 -14.98
CA GLN A 196 21.73 -9.97 -15.14
C GLN A 196 22.56 -10.11 -13.88
N LYS A 197 23.03 -8.99 -13.33
CA LYS A 197 23.74 -8.98 -12.06
C LYS A 197 22.88 -9.56 -10.93
N ILE A 198 21.61 -9.18 -10.80
CA ILE A 198 20.72 -9.76 -9.76
C ILE A 198 20.62 -11.27 -9.93
N VAL A 199 20.28 -11.75 -11.13
CA VAL A 199 20.05 -13.18 -11.37
C VAL A 199 21.33 -13.99 -11.15
N SER A 200 22.50 -13.48 -11.54
CA SER A 200 23.77 -14.21 -11.38
C SER A 200 24.23 -14.37 -9.93
N GLU A 201 23.70 -13.57 -9.01
CA GLU A 201 24.05 -13.63 -7.58
C GLU A 201 23.36 -14.77 -6.83
N PHE A 202 22.38 -15.42 -7.46
CA PHE A 202 21.57 -16.47 -6.82
C PHE A 202 21.52 -17.72 -7.69
N ASP A 203 21.39 -18.87 -7.03
CA ASP A 203 21.09 -20.14 -7.71
C ASP A 203 19.62 -20.14 -8.13
N THR A 204 19.34 -19.58 -9.31
CA THR A 204 17.99 -19.44 -9.82
C THR A 204 17.62 -20.53 -10.81
N LYS A 205 16.34 -20.93 -10.80
CA LYS A 205 15.76 -21.84 -11.79
C LYS A 205 14.73 -21.10 -12.64
N GLN A 206 14.59 -21.49 -13.90
CA GLN A 206 13.47 -21.01 -14.71
C GLN A 206 12.16 -21.60 -14.18
N TRP A 207 11.04 -20.93 -14.51
CA TRP A 207 9.72 -21.43 -14.14
C TRP A 207 9.50 -22.86 -14.64
N ASP A 208 9.12 -23.74 -13.71
CA ASP A 208 8.70 -25.11 -13.98
C ASP A 208 7.21 -25.30 -13.65
N PRO A 209 6.36 -25.71 -14.62
CA PRO A 209 4.95 -25.98 -14.36
C PRO A 209 4.68 -27.11 -13.36
N THR A 210 5.64 -28.02 -13.11
CA THR A 210 5.47 -29.09 -12.10
C THR A 210 5.71 -28.60 -10.68
N GLU A 211 6.43 -27.50 -10.50
CA GLU A 211 6.78 -26.94 -9.19
C GLU A 211 5.77 -25.91 -8.70
N ARG A 212 5.14 -25.15 -9.62
CA ARG A 212 4.13 -24.14 -9.29
C ARG A 212 3.30 -23.67 -10.49
N ALA A 213 2.19 -23.01 -10.19
CA ALA A 213 1.36 -22.33 -11.17
C ALA A 213 2.12 -21.23 -11.93
N ARG A 214 1.65 -20.96 -13.15
CA ARG A 214 2.20 -19.93 -14.04
C ARG A 214 1.88 -18.51 -13.56
N ASP A 215 0.69 -18.32 -13.01
CA ASP A 215 0.17 -17.01 -12.63
C ASP A 215 0.25 -16.83 -11.11
N TYR A 216 0.77 -15.69 -10.69
CA TYR A 216 0.77 -15.27 -9.29
C TYR A 216 -0.39 -14.31 -9.06
N ILE A 217 -1.16 -14.55 -7.99
CA ILE A 217 -2.24 -13.65 -7.56
C ILE A 217 -1.67 -12.62 -6.61
N ILE A 218 -1.67 -11.34 -7.01
CA ILE A 218 -1.31 -10.23 -6.13
C ILE A 218 -2.33 -10.13 -5.00
N LYS A 219 -1.85 -10.09 -3.76
CA LYS A 219 -2.69 -10.17 -2.55
C LYS A 219 -2.93 -8.81 -1.90
N GLY A 220 -2.11 -7.80 -2.20
CA GLY A 220 -2.27 -6.47 -1.62
C GLY A 220 -3.58 -5.78 -1.98
N ARG A 221 -4.15 -5.09 -0.99
CA ARG A 221 -5.54 -4.60 -0.98
C ARG A 221 -5.86 -3.54 -2.05
N LEU A 222 -4.84 -2.89 -2.61
CA LEU A 222 -5.01 -1.85 -3.63
C LEU A 222 -4.80 -2.36 -5.06
N TYR A 223 -4.36 -3.60 -5.24
CA TYR A 223 -4.13 -4.20 -6.56
C TYR A 223 -5.28 -5.14 -6.93
N TYR A 224 -6.21 -4.63 -7.73
CA TYR A 224 -7.33 -5.39 -8.27
C TYR A 224 -7.63 -4.96 -9.70
N GLN A 225 -8.13 -5.89 -10.51
CA GLN A 225 -8.72 -5.57 -11.80
C GLN A 225 -10.15 -5.08 -11.59
N LYS A 226 -10.45 -3.86 -12.05
CA LYS A 226 -11.83 -3.38 -12.10
C LYS A 226 -12.47 -3.84 -13.40
N LEU A 227 -13.59 -4.55 -13.30
CA LEU A 227 -14.33 -5.08 -14.44
C LEU A 227 -15.40 -4.09 -14.93
N PRO A 228 -15.88 -4.23 -16.19
CA PRO A 228 -16.87 -3.31 -16.77
C PRO A 228 -18.20 -3.22 -16.00
N ASP A 229 -18.63 -4.33 -15.40
CA ASP A 229 -19.79 -4.40 -14.50
C ASP A 229 -19.56 -3.75 -13.13
N GLY A 230 -18.34 -3.24 -12.90
CA GLY A 230 -17.92 -2.60 -11.67
C GLY A 230 -17.41 -3.56 -10.60
N THR A 231 -17.47 -4.87 -10.82
CA THR A 231 -16.89 -5.85 -9.89
C THR A 231 -15.38 -5.76 -9.87
N ARG A 232 -14.75 -6.34 -8.82
CA ARG A 232 -13.31 -6.42 -8.70
C ARG A 232 -12.90 -7.88 -8.76
N ARG A 233 -11.81 -8.11 -9.46
CA ARG A 233 -11.15 -9.41 -9.52
C ARG A 233 -9.73 -9.27 -9.01
N ASP A 234 -9.27 -10.27 -8.28
CA ASP A 234 -7.87 -10.33 -7.87
C ASP A 234 -6.96 -10.19 -9.10
N TYR A 235 -5.92 -9.37 -8.98
CA TYR A 235 -5.01 -9.11 -10.09
C TYR A 235 -3.98 -10.22 -10.19
N ALA A 236 -3.96 -10.94 -11.31
CA ALA A 236 -2.99 -11.98 -11.57
C ALA A 236 -1.92 -11.49 -12.54
N ILE A 237 -0.67 -11.81 -12.24
CA ILE A 237 0.46 -11.57 -13.14
C ILE A 237 1.03 -12.91 -13.57
N LYS A 238 1.35 -13.04 -14.87
CA LYS A 238 2.20 -14.13 -15.32
C LYS A 238 3.50 -14.04 -14.53
N ALA A 239 3.94 -15.11 -13.91
CA ALA A 239 5.11 -15.14 -13.04
C ALA A 239 6.18 -16.09 -13.58
N THR A 240 6.44 -16.02 -14.89
CA THR A 240 7.50 -16.76 -15.60
C THR A 240 8.89 -16.15 -15.38
N GLY A 241 9.25 -15.86 -14.13
CA GLY A 241 10.54 -15.28 -13.76
C GLY A 241 11.56 -16.34 -13.33
N HIS A 242 12.51 -15.91 -12.51
CA HIS A 242 13.58 -16.71 -11.94
C HIS A 242 13.21 -17.13 -10.52
N ASP A 243 13.07 -18.42 -10.29
CA ASP A 243 12.71 -18.97 -8.99
C ASP A 243 13.95 -19.18 -8.13
N ILE A 244 13.81 -18.85 -6.85
CA ILE A 244 14.75 -19.18 -5.78
C ILE A 244 13.99 -19.88 -4.66
N GLU A 245 14.64 -20.84 -4.01
CA GLU A 245 14.06 -21.58 -2.90
C GLU A 245 14.89 -21.35 -1.64
N ARG A 246 14.19 -20.97 -0.57
CA ARG A 246 14.80 -20.82 0.75
C ARG A 246 14.93 -22.20 1.40
N ARG A 247 15.84 -22.31 2.37
CA ARG A 247 16.14 -23.57 3.09
C ARG A 247 14.91 -24.22 3.75
N ASP A 248 13.87 -23.46 4.05
CA ASP A 248 12.61 -23.95 4.62
C ASP A 248 11.58 -24.40 3.56
N GLY A 249 11.95 -24.42 2.28
CA GLY A 249 11.08 -24.80 1.16
C GLY A 249 10.17 -23.68 0.65
N LEU A 250 10.28 -22.47 1.22
CA LEU A 250 9.54 -21.33 0.71
C LEU A 250 10.16 -20.85 -0.61
N LEU A 251 9.33 -20.77 -1.65
CA LEU A 251 9.76 -20.40 -3.00
C LEU A 251 9.41 -18.94 -3.28
N ALA A 252 10.33 -18.21 -3.90
CA ALA A 252 10.08 -16.87 -4.41
C ALA A 252 10.46 -16.76 -5.89
N THR A 253 9.69 -16.00 -6.67
CA THR A 253 10.03 -15.66 -8.05
C THR A 253 10.54 -14.23 -8.11
N ILE A 254 11.74 -14.06 -8.65
CA ILE A 254 12.29 -12.78 -9.10
C ILE A 254 11.81 -12.55 -10.53
N ARG A 255 11.03 -11.48 -10.74
CA ARG A 255 10.47 -11.15 -12.05
C ARG A 255 10.81 -9.71 -12.41
N PHE A 256 11.18 -9.52 -13.66
CA PHE A 256 11.33 -8.20 -14.26
C PHE A 256 10.35 -8.01 -15.42
N SER A 257 9.98 -6.78 -15.72
CA SER A 257 9.29 -6.47 -16.98
C SER A 257 10.29 -6.41 -18.13
N ASP A 258 9.80 -6.69 -19.34
CA ASP A 258 10.57 -6.55 -20.59
C ASP A 258 11.16 -5.14 -20.76
N CYS A 259 10.45 -4.10 -20.31
CA CYS A 259 10.91 -2.71 -20.36
C CYS A 259 11.83 -2.30 -19.20
N ARG A 260 12.28 -3.25 -18.37
CA ARG A 260 13.18 -3.09 -17.21
C ARG A 260 12.77 -2.07 -16.14
N ARG A 261 11.55 -1.54 -16.20
CA ARG A 261 11.01 -0.52 -15.27
C ARG A 261 10.15 -1.10 -14.15
N TRP A 262 10.14 -2.43 -14.02
CA TRP A 262 9.36 -3.13 -13.02
C TRP A 262 10.16 -4.30 -12.46
N PHE A 263 10.20 -4.39 -11.14
CA PHE A 263 10.73 -5.50 -10.37
C PHE A 263 9.60 -6.08 -9.49
N GLY A 264 9.49 -7.39 -9.48
CA GLY A 264 8.61 -8.14 -8.61
C GLY A 264 9.38 -9.24 -7.89
N PHE A 265 9.30 -9.25 -6.56
CA PHE A 265 9.72 -10.37 -5.72
C PHE A 265 8.46 -11.02 -5.16
N LEU A 266 8.13 -12.22 -5.64
CA LEU A 266 6.82 -12.85 -5.43
C LEU A 266 6.99 -14.14 -4.63
N VAL A 267 6.57 -14.14 -3.37
CA VAL A 267 6.72 -15.27 -2.45
C VAL A 267 5.49 -16.17 -2.51
N TRP A 268 5.71 -17.45 -2.83
CA TRP A 268 4.68 -18.46 -3.04
C TRP A 268 4.35 -19.20 -1.75
N HIS A 269 3.46 -18.60 -0.95
CA HIS A 269 2.83 -19.28 0.19
C HIS A 269 1.84 -20.37 -0.23
N ASN A 270 1.34 -20.29 -1.46
CA ASN A 270 0.60 -21.36 -2.12
C ASN A 270 1.12 -21.44 -3.56
N ARG A 271 1.79 -22.54 -3.92
CA ARG A 271 2.36 -22.75 -5.25
C ARG A 271 1.29 -23.00 -6.33
N TRP A 272 0.08 -23.42 -5.94
CA TRP A 272 -1.06 -23.62 -6.84
C TRP A 272 -2.27 -22.82 -6.35
N PRO A 273 -2.24 -21.48 -6.46
CA PRO A 273 -3.43 -20.69 -6.20
C PRO A 273 -4.53 -21.11 -7.18
N GLY A 274 -5.75 -21.27 -6.68
CA GLY A 274 -6.93 -21.42 -7.54
C GLY A 274 -7.12 -20.19 -8.44
N PRO A 275 -8.18 -20.14 -9.26
CA PRO A 275 -8.42 -18.99 -10.13
C PRO A 275 -8.58 -17.69 -9.31
N PRO A 276 -8.23 -16.51 -9.89
CA PRO A 276 -8.41 -15.22 -9.22
C PRO A 276 -9.86 -15.02 -8.81
N GLN A 277 -10.08 -14.70 -7.54
CA GLN A 277 -11.41 -14.59 -6.96
C GLN A 277 -12.03 -13.21 -7.24
N TYR A 278 -13.36 -13.16 -7.19
CA TYR A 278 -14.13 -11.92 -7.25
C TYR A 278 -14.32 -11.38 -5.83
N ARG A 279 -14.14 -10.07 -5.64
CA ARG A 279 -14.30 -9.37 -4.36
C ARG A 279 -15.15 -8.11 -4.48
#